data_AF-A0A920W5L8-F1
#
_entry.id   AF-A0A920W5L8-F1
#
_cell.length_a   1.000
_cell.length_b   1.000
_cell.length_c   1.000
_cell.angle_alpha   90.00
_cell.angle_beta   90.00
_cell.angle_gamma   90.00
#
_symmetry.space_group_name_H-M   'P 1'
#
loop_
_entity.id
_entity.type
_entity.pdbx_description
1 polymer ?
#
loop_
_entity_poly.entity_id
_entity_poly.type
_entity_poly.pdbx_seq_one_letter_code
_entity_poly.pdbx_strand_id
1 'polypeptide(L)'
;MPPQPRPRPDKETYDGFRRWLEDELDRAAAERPHPGRTQAFHRLNQAEYRKVIRDLLDLNVDVATLIPADAPDQNGFDNIATSLSLSPALLERYVSAAKKISRLAIGEARQVVLSLKRTMFPESHSD
;
A
#
# COMPACT_ATOMS: atom_id res chain seq x y z
N MET A 1 14.70 10.03 30.28
CA MET A 1 15.16 9.87 31.69
C MET A 1 15.94 11.12 32.06
N PRO A 2 15.78 11.68 33.27
CA PRO A 2 16.65 12.76 33.71
C PRO A 2 18.10 12.24 33.80
N PRO A 3 19.11 13.06 33.46
CA PRO A 3 20.51 12.65 33.59
C PRO A 3 20.87 12.44 35.07
N GLN A 4 21.72 11.45 35.33
CA GLN A 4 22.32 11.20 36.65
C GLN A 4 22.98 12.50 37.16
N PRO A 5 22.85 12.88 38.44
CA PRO A 5 22.31 12.12 39.57
C PRO A 5 20.86 12.50 39.95
N ARG A 6 20.09 13.09 39.03
CA ARG A 6 18.75 13.61 39.40
C ARG A 6 17.78 12.45 39.62
N PRO A 7 17.08 12.43 40.76
CA PRO A 7 16.07 11.41 41.02
C PRO A 7 14.96 11.51 39.98
N ARG A 8 14.40 10.36 39.64
CA ARG A 8 13.22 10.29 38.80
C ARG A 8 12.04 10.96 39.55
N PRO A 9 11.23 11.82 38.90
CA PRO A 9 10.01 12.36 39.50
C PRO A 9 9.07 11.26 40.01
N ASP A 10 8.24 11.59 40.99
CA ASP A 10 7.23 10.67 41.49
C ASP A 10 6.07 10.48 40.48
N LYS A 11 5.22 9.48 40.77
CA LYS A 11 4.12 9.11 39.87
C LYS A 11 3.12 10.25 39.68
N GLU A 12 2.82 11.00 40.73
CA GLU A 12 1.88 12.11 40.69
C GLU A 12 2.37 13.23 39.77
N THR A 13 3.66 13.57 39.85
CA THR A 13 4.30 14.53 38.94
C THR A 13 4.24 14.07 37.49
N TYR A 14 4.48 12.78 37.23
CA TYR A 14 4.34 12.21 35.89
C TYR A 14 2.92 12.30 35.36
N ASP A 15 1.93 11.94 36.17
CA ASP A 15 0.52 11.97 35.78
C ASP A 15 0.06 13.40 35.54
N GLY A 16 0.53 14.36 36.34
CA GLY A 16 0.30 15.79 36.14
C GLY A 16 0.88 16.29 34.82
N PHE A 17 2.15 15.99 34.54
CA PHE A 17 2.79 16.37 33.28
C PHE A 17 2.11 15.73 32.06
N ARG A 18 1.73 14.45 32.16
CA ARG A 18 1.03 13.73 31.09
C ARG A 18 -0.31 14.40 30.76
N ARG A 19 -1.13 14.69 31.78
CA ARG A 19 -2.42 15.37 31.60
C ARG A 19 -2.25 16.74 30.97
N TRP A 20 -1.32 17.54 31.48
CA TRP A 20 -1.03 18.85 30.91
C TRP A 20 -0.63 18.76 29.43
N LEU A 21 0.23 17.81 29.06
CA LEU A 21 0.66 17.64 27.68
C LEU A 21 -0.48 17.20 26.77
N GLU A 22 -1.30 16.24 27.22
CA GLU A 22 -2.51 15.79 26.50
C GLU A 22 -3.48 16.96 26.28
N ASP A 23 -3.79 17.71 27.33
CA ASP A 23 -4.69 18.87 27.26
C ASP A 23 -4.18 19.96 26.31
N GLU A 24 -2.86 20.20 26.30
CA GLU A 24 -2.24 21.19 25.42
C GLU A 24 -2.25 20.74 23.96
N LEU A 25 -1.98 19.46 23.70
CA LEU A 25 -2.07 18.87 22.36
C LEU A 25 -3.51 18.89 21.84
N ASP A 26 -4.48 18.56 22.68
CA ASP A 26 -5.90 18.59 22.33
C ASP A 26 -6.38 20.01 22.03
N ARG A 27 -5.95 21.01 22.83
CA ARG A 27 -6.25 22.42 22.57
C ARG A 27 -5.64 22.88 21.24
N ALA A 28 -4.36 22.57 21.01
CA ALA A 28 -3.68 22.93 19.77
C ALA A 28 -4.34 22.27 18.54
N ALA A 29 -4.78 21.02 18.66
CA ALA A 29 -5.50 20.30 17.61
C ALA A 29 -6.89 20.88 17.34
N ALA A 30 -7.59 21.36 18.38
CA ALA A 30 -8.88 22.02 18.25
C ALA A 30 -8.78 23.42 17.62
N GLU A 31 -7.73 24.18 17.94
CA GLU A 31 -7.48 25.51 17.37
C GLU A 31 -7.10 25.45 15.88
N ARG A 32 -6.37 24.40 15.48
CA ARG A 32 -5.99 24.16 14.09
C ARG A 32 -6.30 22.72 13.71
N PRO A 33 -7.57 22.41 13.39
CA PRO A 33 -7.96 21.08 12.98
C PRO A 33 -7.20 20.68 11.73
N HIS A 34 -6.26 19.76 11.89
CA HIS A 34 -5.53 19.13 10.79
C HIS A 34 -6.07 17.71 10.65
N PRO A 35 -7.07 17.46 9.79
CA PRO A 35 -7.66 16.12 9.59
C PRO A 35 -6.69 15.10 8.97
N GLY A 36 -5.38 15.37 8.97
CA GLY A 36 -4.36 14.57 8.31
C GLY A 36 -4.36 14.75 6.80
N ARG A 37 -3.92 13.71 6.08
CA ARG A 37 -3.95 13.68 4.61
C ARG A 37 -5.41 13.62 4.16
N THR A 38 -5.92 14.73 3.65
CA THR A 38 -7.28 14.86 3.09
C THR A 38 -7.41 14.34 1.66
N GLN A 39 -6.38 13.67 1.13
CA GLN A 39 -6.43 13.09 -0.20
C GLN A 39 -7.43 11.95 -0.22
N ALA A 40 -8.54 12.16 -0.90
CA ALA A 40 -9.71 11.30 -0.84
C ALA A 40 -9.46 9.88 -1.36
N PHE A 41 -8.41 9.64 -2.15
CA PHE A 41 -8.19 8.33 -2.77
C PHE A 41 -6.70 8.02 -2.93
N HIS A 42 -6.23 6.99 -2.23
CA HIS A 42 -4.97 6.32 -2.54
C HIS A 42 -5.25 5.22 -3.55
N ARG A 43 -4.77 5.36 -4.80
CA ARG A 43 -4.89 4.29 -5.80
C ARG A 43 -3.84 3.21 -5.51
N LEU A 44 -4.21 1.95 -5.73
CA LEU A 44 -3.27 0.84 -5.66
C LEU A 44 -2.21 1.01 -6.75
N ASN A 45 -0.94 0.83 -6.40
CA ASN A 45 0.12 0.79 -7.41
C ASN A 45 0.11 -0.56 -8.15
N GLN A 46 0.95 -0.69 -9.19
CA GLN A 46 0.98 -1.91 -10.01
C GLN A 46 1.29 -3.19 -9.22
N ALA A 47 2.17 -3.11 -8.22
CA ALA A 47 2.56 -4.25 -7.39
C ALA A 47 1.44 -4.66 -6.43
N GLU A 48 0.79 -3.68 -5.80
CA GLU A 48 -0.36 -3.88 -4.91
C GLU A 48 -1.54 -4.45 -5.68
N TYR A 49 -1.86 -3.90 -6.86
CA TYR A 49 -2.93 -4.41 -7.70
C TYR A 49 -2.71 -5.89 -8.06
N ARG A 50 -1.48 -6.28 -8.43
CA ARG A 50 -1.13 -7.69 -8.68
C ARG A 50 -1.37 -8.57 -7.45
N LYS A 51 -0.95 -8.11 -6.27
CA LYS A 51 -1.12 -8.88 -5.02
C LYS A 51 -2.58 -9.06 -4.68
N VAL A 52 -3.39 -8.00 -4.78
CA VAL A 52 -4.83 -8.06 -4.49
C VAL A 52 -5.56 -9.01 -5.44
N ILE A 53 -5.24 -8.99 -6.74
CA ILE A 53 -5.84 -9.93 -7.71
C ILE A 53 -5.51 -11.38 -7.38
N ARG A 54 -4.24 -11.67 -7.03
CA ARG A 54 -3.83 -13.00 -6.59
C ARG A 54 -4.56 -13.41 -5.31
N ASP A 55 -4.60 -12.53 -4.31
CA ASP A 55 -5.12 -12.88 -2.99
C ASP A 55 -6.65 -13.03 -2.98
N LEU A 56 -7.37 -12.30 -3.85
CA LEU A 56 -8.83 -12.34 -3.92
C LEU A 56 -9.38 -13.35 -4.94
N LEU A 57 -8.70 -13.53 -6.08
CA LEU A 57 -9.20 -14.30 -7.21
C LEU A 57 -8.36 -15.55 -7.51
N ASP A 58 -7.25 -15.75 -6.80
CA ASP A 58 -6.24 -16.80 -7.06
C ASP A 58 -5.71 -16.76 -8.51
N LEU A 59 -5.62 -15.55 -9.08
CA LEU A 59 -5.15 -15.33 -10.44
C LEU A 59 -3.75 -14.71 -10.47
N ASN A 60 -2.84 -15.36 -11.20
CA ASN A 60 -1.54 -14.79 -11.51
C ASN A 60 -1.58 -14.07 -12.87
N VAL A 61 -1.70 -12.74 -12.84
CA VAL A 61 -1.85 -11.89 -14.04
C VAL A 61 -0.64 -10.98 -14.19
N ASP A 62 -0.16 -10.81 -15.43
CA ASP A 62 0.84 -9.80 -15.74
C ASP A 62 0.20 -8.40 -15.83
N VAL A 63 0.07 -7.77 -14.67
CA VAL A 63 -0.50 -6.43 -14.50
C VAL A 63 0.29 -5.35 -15.25
N ALA A 64 1.57 -5.57 -15.57
CA ALA A 64 2.38 -4.58 -16.29
C ALA A 64 1.90 -4.34 -17.73
N THR A 65 1.18 -5.30 -18.30
CA THR A 65 0.55 -5.16 -19.61
C THR A 65 -0.80 -4.42 -19.57
N LEU A 66 -1.37 -4.21 -18.38
CA LEU A 66 -2.74 -3.75 -18.19
C LEU A 66 -2.81 -2.29 -17.71
N ILE A 67 -1.92 -1.92 -16.80
CA ILE A 67 -1.85 -0.58 -16.22
C ILE A 67 -0.41 -0.06 -16.24
N PRO A 68 -0.20 1.24 -16.52
CA PRO A 68 1.13 1.83 -16.59
C PRO A 68 1.85 1.74 -15.24
N ALA A 69 3.18 1.73 -15.28
CA ALA A 69 3.99 1.80 -14.08
C ALA A 69 3.83 3.17 -13.41
N ASP A 70 3.87 3.18 -12.08
CA ASP A 70 3.87 4.41 -11.32
C ASP A 70 5.29 4.98 -11.28
N ALA A 71 5.41 6.28 -11.56
CA ALA A 71 6.69 6.95 -11.42
C ALA A 71 7.03 7.02 -9.92
N PRO A 72 8.21 6.53 -9.49
CA PRO A 72 8.64 6.72 -8.11
C PRO A 72 8.72 8.21 -7.80
N ASP A 73 8.37 8.59 -6.59
CA ASP A 73 8.52 9.97 -6.14
C ASP A 73 10.01 10.36 -6.04
N GLN A 74 10.26 11.63 -5.69
CA GLN A 74 11.62 12.17 -5.56
C GLN A 74 12.47 11.45 -4.50
N ASN A 75 11.84 10.65 -3.64
CA ASN A 75 12.46 9.88 -2.58
C ASN A 75 12.54 8.37 -2.89
N GLY A 76 12.09 7.94 -4.08
CA GLY A 76 12.14 6.55 -4.52
C GLY A 76 10.95 5.67 -4.09
N PHE A 77 9.89 6.26 -3.55
CA PHE A 77 8.67 5.55 -3.13
C PHE A 77 7.58 5.66 -4.20
N ASP A 78 6.94 4.53 -4.52
CA ASP A 78 5.86 4.43 -5.51
C ASP A 78 4.45 4.34 -4.88
N ASN A 79 4.36 4.41 -3.55
CA ASN A 79 3.13 4.22 -2.78
C ASN A 79 2.68 5.48 -2.00
N ILE A 80 3.22 6.65 -2.32
CA ILE A 80 2.82 7.87 -1.60
C ILE A 80 1.55 8.44 -2.23
N ALA A 81 0.47 8.50 -1.44
CA ALA A 81 -0.84 9.05 -1.84
C ALA A 81 -0.78 10.45 -2.48
N THR A 82 0.21 11.27 -2.13
CA THR A 82 0.43 12.61 -2.72
C THR A 82 0.85 12.61 -4.18
N SER A 83 1.44 11.53 -4.68
CA SER A 83 1.90 11.39 -6.08
C SER A 83 0.91 10.59 -6.95
N LEU A 84 -0.04 9.92 -6.31
CA LEU A 84 -0.97 8.96 -6.91
C LEU A 84 -2.31 9.60 -7.30
N SER A 85 -2.29 10.71 -8.04
CA SER A 85 -3.53 11.30 -8.58
C SER A 85 -4.15 10.40 -9.66
N LEU A 86 -5.48 10.28 -9.66
CA LEU A 86 -6.22 9.43 -10.60
C LEU A 86 -6.70 10.29 -11.78
N SER A 87 -6.03 10.19 -12.93
CA SER A 87 -6.52 10.83 -14.16
C SER A 87 -7.68 10.02 -14.77
N PRO A 88 -8.60 10.65 -15.53
CA PRO A 88 -9.67 9.93 -16.22
C PRO A 88 -9.16 8.78 -17.10
N ALA A 89 -8.10 9.02 -17.88
CA ALA A 89 -7.49 8.01 -18.74
C ALA A 89 -6.90 6.82 -17.94
N LEU A 90 -6.36 7.09 -16.75
CA LEU A 90 -5.85 6.05 -15.86
C LEU A 90 -7.00 5.21 -15.28
N LEU A 91 -8.11 5.85 -14.86
CA LEU A 91 -9.31 5.16 -14.40
C LEU A 91 -9.87 4.23 -15.50
N GLU A 92 -9.94 4.71 -16.75
CA GLU A 92 -10.36 3.88 -17.90
C GLU A 92 -9.49 2.63 -18.07
N ARG A 93 -8.17 2.75 -17.85
CA ARG A 93 -7.27 1.59 -17.86
C ARG A 93 -7.54 0.63 -16.71
N TYR A 94 -7.79 1.11 -15.49
CA TYR A 94 -8.16 0.26 -14.37
C TYR A 94 -9.47 -0.50 -14.63
N VAL A 95 -10.50 0.16 -15.15
CA VAL A 95 -11.78 -0.48 -15.50
C VAL A 95 -11.59 -1.50 -16.62
N SER A 96 -10.77 -1.18 -17.62
CA SER A 96 -10.45 -2.11 -18.72
C SER A 96 -9.67 -3.34 -18.24
N ALA A 97 -8.72 -3.16 -17.32
CA ALA A 97 -7.98 -4.24 -16.68
C ALA A 97 -8.92 -5.13 -15.85
N ALA A 98 -9.78 -4.53 -15.02
CA ALA A 98 -10.77 -5.23 -14.21
C ALA A 98 -11.68 -6.09 -15.10
N LYS A 99 -12.21 -5.54 -16.21
CA LYS A 99 -13.05 -6.29 -17.14
C LYS A 99 -12.36 -7.53 -17.73
N LYS A 100 -11.07 -7.43 -18.08
CA LYS A 100 -10.28 -8.57 -18.58
C LYS A 100 -10.07 -9.62 -17.48
N ILE A 101 -9.74 -9.19 -16.28
CA ILE A 101 -9.48 -10.08 -15.14
C ILE A 101 -10.76 -10.77 -14.68
N SER A 102 -11.89 -10.06 -14.61
CA SER A 102 -13.19 -10.64 -14.25
C SER A 102 -13.60 -11.76 -15.21
N ARG A 103 -13.36 -11.60 -16.51
CA ARG A 103 -13.59 -12.66 -17.51
C ARG A 103 -12.73 -13.88 -17.27
N LEU A 104 -11.46 -13.68 -16.95
CA LEU A 104 -10.54 -14.76 -16.61
C LEU A 104 -11.00 -15.50 -15.33
N ALA A 105 -11.45 -14.76 -14.32
CA ALA A 105 -11.91 -15.30 -13.04
C ALA A 105 -13.17 -16.19 -13.18
N ILE A 106 -14.06 -15.88 -14.12
CA ILE A 106 -15.26 -16.69 -14.40
C ILE A 106 -15.02 -17.81 -15.42
N GLY A 107 -13.76 -18.05 -15.82
CA GLY A 107 -13.40 -19.12 -16.76
C GLY A 107 -13.58 -18.78 -18.24
N GLU A 108 -13.87 -17.52 -18.59
CA GLU A 108 -13.95 -17.04 -19.97
C GLU A 108 -12.53 -16.75 -20.51
N ALA A 109 -11.68 -17.77 -20.53
CA ALA A 109 -10.29 -17.65 -20.97
C ALA A 109 -10.21 -17.65 -22.50
N ARG A 110 -10.20 -16.47 -23.12
CA ARG A 110 -9.60 -16.34 -24.45
C ARG A 110 -8.08 -16.44 -24.29
N GLN A 111 -7.56 -17.67 -24.37
CA GLN A 111 -6.14 -18.06 -24.52
C GLN A 111 -5.16 -16.91 -24.26
N VAL A 112 -5.02 -16.51 -23.00
CA VAL A 112 -3.87 -15.73 -22.56
C VAL A 112 -2.78 -16.77 -22.34
N VAL A 113 -1.69 -16.67 -23.09
CA VAL A 113 -0.55 -17.58 -22.97
C VAL A 113 -0.07 -17.56 -21.52
N LEU A 114 -0.48 -18.57 -20.76
CA LEU A 114 0.01 -18.82 -19.41
C LEU A 114 1.46 -19.22 -19.56
N SER A 115 2.38 -18.29 -19.31
CA SER A 115 3.80 -18.58 -19.18
C SER A 115 4.02 -19.33 -17.86
N LEU A 116 3.75 -20.62 -17.89
CA LEU A 116 4.12 -21.55 -16.84
C LEU A 116 5.64 -21.73 -16.92
N LYS A 117 6.40 -20.98 -16.12
CA LYS A 117 7.79 -21.34 -15.81
C LYS A 117 7.76 -22.62 -14.98
N ARG A 118 7.71 -23.77 -15.65
CA ARG A 118 7.89 -25.08 -15.03
C ARG A 118 9.36 -25.19 -14.63
N THR A 119 9.65 -24.95 -13.36
CA THR A 119 10.95 -25.23 -12.76
C THR A 119 11.13 -26.75 -12.80
N MET A 120 11.91 -27.22 -13.76
CA MET A 120 12.29 -28.62 -13.91
C MET A 120 13.38 -28.90 -12.86
N PHE A 121 13.08 -29.76 -11.89
CA PHE A 121 14.08 -30.31 -10.97
C PHE A 121 15.04 -31.21 -11.78
N PRO A 122 16.37 -31.15 -11.57
CA PRO A 122 17.28 -32.07 -12.23
C PRO A 122 17.21 -33.45 -11.58
N GLU A 123 16.95 -34.48 -12.38
CA GLU A 123 17.12 -35.87 -11.94
C GLU A 123 18.61 -36.15 -11.69
N SER A 124 18.94 -36.46 -10.44
CA SER A 124 20.22 -37.08 -10.09
C SER A 124 20.22 -38.53 -10.57
N HIS A 125 20.89 -38.80 -11.68
CA HIS A 125 21.27 -40.17 -12.03
C HIS A 125 22.50 -40.56 -11.20
N SER A 126 22.34 -41.64 -10.43
CA SER A 126 23.42 -42.38 -9.80
C SER A 126 24.18 -43.19 -10.84
N ASP A 127 25.50 -43.13 -10.80
CA ASP A 127 26.44 -44.19 -11.18
C ASP A 127 27.67 -44.08 -10.27
#